data_AF-A0A399D181-F1
#
_entry.id   AF-A0A399D181-F1
#
_cell.length_a   1.000
_cell.length_b   1.000
_cell.length_c   1.000
_cell.angle_alpha   90.00
_cell.angle_beta   90.00
_cell.angle_gamma   90.00
#
_symmetry.space_group_name_H-M   'P 1'
#
loop_
_entity.id
_entity.type
_entity.pdbx_description
1 polymer ?
#
loop_
_entity_poly.entity_id
_entity_poly.type
_entity_poly.pdbx_seq_one_letter_code
_entity_poly.pdbx_strand_id
1 'polypeptide(L)'
;MISKKTILQKNVLLILLLLFSTSLFAQTDNHAHQKEQEPVRIKKHDLFEHIMEWEPGLFGDFFFFKTPRLFLKNELRNTIQVSNENHFKTFSFSQNKFESNLQGLGSIEHFYNQVRWDADNKIMFDLRAGLAIQNTIMNPDIPNYQASLFASIEYSFNDRMSSYLYGQYLTNPVNKPDNYFDPFMHNNSLFLQNEIGSGLKANFKKAHLDFQIYSIYGTEPGNTNPVGSRIRIGF
;
A
#
# COMPACT_ATOMS: atom_id res chain seq x y z
N MET A 1 -30.48 1.50 -23.65
CA MET A 1 -29.77 2.50 -22.81
C MET A 1 -28.72 1.76 -21.98
N ILE A 2 -27.45 1.80 -22.36
CA ILE A 2 -26.38 1.13 -21.61
C ILE A 2 -25.98 2.03 -20.43
N SER A 3 -26.07 1.51 -19.21
CA SER A 3 -25.79 2.26 -17.99
C SER A 3 -24.33 2.73 -17.96
N LYS A 4 -24.11 4.02 -17.65
CA LYS A 4 -22.76 4.62 -17.49
C LYS A 4 -21.90 3.88 -16.46
N LYS A 5 -22.51 3.19 -15.48
CA LYS A 5 -21.80 2.33 -14.49
C LYS A 5 -21.06 1.16 -15.16
N THR A 6 -21.69 0.53 -16.15
CA THR A 6 -21.10 -0.58 -16.92
C THR A 6 -19.91 -0.15 -17.77
N ILE A 7 -19.88 1.11 -18.21
CA ILE A 7 -18.78 1.66 -19.02
C ILE A 7 -17.55 1.91 -18.14
N LEU A 8 -17.75 2.45 -16.93
CA LEU A 8 -16.65 2.70 -15.99
C LEU A 8 -16.00 1.39 -15.50
N GLN A 9 -16.81 0.38 -15.16
CA GLN A 9 -16.31 -0.94 -14.74
C GLN A 9 -15.55 -1.65 -15.88
N LYS A 10 -16.04 -1.55 -17.12
CA LYS A 10 -15.34 -2.10 -18.29
C LYS A 10 -14.01 -1.40 -18.56
N ASN A 11 -13.95 -0.08 -18.38
CA ASN A 11 -12.72 0.68 -18.59
C ASN A 11 -11.66 0.39 -17.52
N VAL A 12 -12.07 0.21 -16.25
CA VAL A 12 -11.15 -0.19 -15.17
C VAL A 12 -10.63 -1.62 -15.40
N LEU A 13 -11.50 -2.55 -15.80
CA LEU A 13 -11.10 -3.91 -16.15
C LEU A 13 -10.15 -3.93 -17.36
N LEU A 14 -10.38 -3.09 -18.37
CA LEU A 14 -9.52 -2.95 -19.55
C LEU A 14 -8.13 -2.42 -19.17
N ILE A 15 -8.06 -1.43 -18.28
CA ILE A 15 -6.79 -0.87 -17.78
C ILE A 15 -6.03 -1.92 -16.95
N LEU A 16 -6.73 -2.66 -16.08
CA LEU A 16 -6.13 -3.78 -15.35
C LEU A 16 -5.61 -4.86 -16.29
N LEU A 17 -6.39 -5.26 -17.30
CA LEU A 17 -5.96 -6.23 -18.32
C LEU A 17 -4.76 -5.73 -19.14
N LEU A 18 -4.66 -4.43 -19.44
CA LEU A 18 -3.50 -3.83 -20.12
C LEU A 18 -2.24 -3.82 -19.24
N LEU A 19 -2.40 -3.60 -17.94
CA LEU A 19 -1.30 -3.69 -16.97
C LEU A 19 -0.84 -5.15 -16.74
N PHE A 20 -1.76 -6.12 -16.82
CA PHE A 20 -1.43 -7.54 -16.73
C PHE A 20 -0.92 -8.14 -18.04
N SER A 21 -1.32 -7.64 -19.21
CA SER A 21 -0.80 -8.13 -20.50
C SER A 21 0.62 -7.64 -20.77
N THR A 22 0.96 -6.42 -20.36
CA THR A 22 2.33 -5.89 -20.48
C THR A 22 3.33 -6.59 -19.56
N SER A 23 2.88 -7.21 -18.45
CA SER A 23 3.73 -8.05 -17.60
C SER A 23 3.97 -9.45 -18.16
N LEU A 24 3.05 -10.00 -18.96
CA LEU A 24 3.25 -11.28 -19.66
C LEU A 24 4.24 -11.16 -20.85
N PHE A 25 4.19 -10.06 -21.61
CA PHE A 25 5.15 -9.84 -22.71
C PHE A 25 6.57 -9.53 -22.23
N ALA A 26 6.73 -8.90 -21.06
CA ALA A 26 8.03 -8.69 -20.44
C ALA A 26 8.73 -10.00 -20.00
N GLN A 27 7.98 -11.12 -19.89
CA GLN A 27 8.52 -12.43 -19.54
C GLN A 27 8.89 -13.29 -20.75
N THR A 28 8.29 -13.05 -21.93
CA THR A 28 8.55 -13.86 -23.14
C THR A 28 9.71 -13.37 -24.00
N ASP A 29 10.03 -12.08 -23.97
CA ASP A 29 11.09 -11.51 -24.83
C ASP A 29 12.52 -11.80 -24.33
N ASN A 30 12.67 -12.30 -23.11
CA ASN A 30 13.98 -12.69 -22.56
C ASN A 30 14.41 -14.12 -22.91
N HIS A 31 13.63 -14.88 -23.68
CA HIS A 31 13.95 -16.28 -24.01
C HIS A 31 14.52 -16.52 -25.42
N ALA A 32 14.64 -15.51 -26.28
CA ALA A 32 15.05 -15.74 -27.67
C ALA A 32 16.55 -15.53 -27.97
N HIS A 33 17.32 -14.85 -27.12
CA HIS A 33 18.74 -14.59 -27.40
C HIS A 33 19.60 -14.61 -26.15
N GLN A 34 20.16 -15.77 -25.80
CA GLN A 34 21.57 -15.84 -25.39
C GLN A 34 22.08 -17.28 -25.39
N LYS A 35 23.22 -17.43 -26.08
CA LYS A 35 24.02 -18.63 -26.23
C LYS A 35 24.65 -19.04 -24.91
N GLU A 36 24.79 -20.36 -24.75
CA GLU A 36 25.71 -21.11 -23.88
C GLU A 36 26.69 -20.28 -23.04
N GLN A 37 26.41 -20.18 -21.74
CA GLN A 37 27.41 -20.26 -20.67
C GLN A 37 26.83 -21.03 -19.46
N GLU A 38 27.70 -21.78 -18.80
CA GLU A 38 27.50 -22.85 -17.82
C GLU A 38 26.59 -22.56 -16.60
N PRO A 39 26.07 -23.62 -15.92
CA PRO A 39 24.91 -23.50 -15.03
C PRO A 39 25.28 -22.93 -13.67
N VAL A 40 24.84 -21.69 -13.40
CA VAL A 40 24.73 -21.18 -12.04
C VAL A 40 23.67 -22.00 -11.31
N ARG A 41 24.09 -22.83 -10.35
CA ARG A 41 23.20 -23.55 -9.44
C ARG A 41 22.41 -22.55 -8.59
N ILE A 42 21.18 -22.25 -9.03
CA ILE A 42 20.19 -21.58 -8.19
C ILE A 42 19.68 -22.62 -7.19
N LYS A 43 20.01 -22.47 -5.91
CA LYS A 43 19.30 -23.17 -4.84
C LYS A 43 17.87 -22.62 -4.82
N LYS A 44 16.91 -23.41 -5.27
CA LYS A 44 15.49 -23.19 -4.99
C LYS A 44 15.32 -23.28 -3.47
N HIS A 45 14.83 -22.22 -2.85
CA HIS A 45 14.22 -22.30 -1.52
C HIS A 45 12.74 -22.50 -1.76
N ASP A 46 12.25 -23.71 -1.45
CA ASP A 46 10.83 -24.01 -1.44
C ASP A 46 10.19 -23.26 -0.26
N LEU A 47 9.28 -22.34 -0.58
CA LEU A 47 8.59 -21.41 0.31
C LEU A 47 7.59 -22.08 1.28
N PHE A 48 7.64 -23.40 1.47
CA PHE A 48 6.66 -24.15 2.25
C PHE A 48 7.25 -25.15 3.26
N GLU A 49 8.56 -25.14 3.52
CA GLU A 49 9.18 -26.11 4.47
C GLU A 49 9.17 -25.71 5.95
N HIS A 50 8.55 -24.60 6.36
CA HIS A 50 8.41 -24.27 7.79
C HIS A 50 6.95 -24.06 8.17
N ILE A 51 6.17 -25.13 8.07
CA ILE A 51 4.92 -25.28 8.82
C ILE A 51 5.16 -26.43 9.81
N MET A 52 5.15 -26.07 11.10
CA MET A 52 5.14 -26.91 12.32
C MET A 52 6.41 -26.82 13.17
N GLU A 53 6.33 -25.99 14.22
CA GLU A 53 6.79 -26.40 15.56
C GLU A 53 5.99 -25.61 16.61
N TRP A 54 5.24 -26.36 17.42
CA TRP A 54 4.41 -25.88 18.52
C TRP A 54 5.11 -26.31 19.80
N GLU A 55 5.40 -25.37 20.71
CA GLU A 55 5.72 -25.70 22.11
C GLU A 55 4.95 -24.78 23.07
N PRO A 56 4.33 -25.33 24.15
CA PRO A 56 3.59 -24.58 25.16
C PRO A 56 4.42 -24.35 26.45
N GLY A 57 4.18 -23.23 27.14
CA GLY A 57 4.64 -22.97 28.52
C GLY A 57 4.45 -21.50 28.93
N LEU A 58 3.36 -21.13 29.61
CA LEU A 58 3.16 -21.05 31.07
C LEU A 58 3.76 -19.78 31.75
N PHE A 59 2.83 -18.88 32.12
CA PHE A 59 2.74 -17.93 33.25
C PHE A 59 3.96 -17.11 33.74
N GLY A 60 3.72 -15.80 33.94
CA GLY A 60 4.55 -14.98 34.83
C GLY A 60 4.39 -13.46 34.69
N ASP A 61 3.31 -12.92 35.24
CA ASP A 61 3.29 -11.73 36.12
C ASP A 61 3.66 -10.29 35.66
N PHE A 62 2.62 -9.46 35.77
CA PHE A 62 2.51 -8.09 36.32
C PHE A 62 3.16 -6.85 35.65
N PHE A 63 2.24 -6.02 35.13
CA PHE A 63 2.15 -4.55 35.24
C PHE A 63 3.42 -3.70 35.20
N PHE A 64 3.72 -3.17 34.01
CA PHE A 64 4.22 -1.80 33.86
C PHE A 64 3.54 -1.16 32.65
N PHE A 65 2.87 -0.03 32.87
CA PHE A 65 2.36 0.84 31.80
C PHE A 65 3.54 1.32 30.94
N LYS A 66 3.78 0.61 29.83
CA LYS A 66 4.51 1.15 28.68
C LYS A 66 3.48 1.40 27.59
N THR A 67 3.35 2.66 27.21
CA THR A 67 2.70 3.05 25.96
C THR A 67 3.14 2.11 24.84
N PRO A 68 2.21 1.58 24.02
CA PRO A 68 2.60 0.71 22.92
C PRO A 68 3.47 1.54 21.97
N ARG A 69 4.79 1.29 22.01
CA ARG A 69 5.66 1.59 20.89
C ARG A 69 5.16 0.71 19.75
N LEU A 70 4.52 1.33 18.76
CA LEU A 70 4.25 0.71 17.46
C LEU A 70 5.57 0.20 16.92
N PHE A 71 5.81 -1.10 17.10
CA PHE A 71 6.94 -1.81 16.50
C PHE A 71 6.61 -2.00 15.01
N LEU A 72 6.99 -1.03 14.19
CA LEU A 72 7.13 -1.21 12.75
C LEU A 72 8.36 -2.11 12.54
N LYS A 73 8.16 -3.39 12.23
CA LYS A 73 9.23 -4.30 11.85
C LYS A 73 8.89 -5.02 10.55
N ASN A 74 9.87 -5.04 9.66
CA ASN A 74 9.98 -5.76 8.39
C ASN A 74 9.38 -5.06 7.14
N GLU A 75 10.01 -3.95 6.73
CA GLU A 75 9.95 -3.55 5.32
C GLU A 75 10.87 -4.48 4.49
N LEU A 76 10.30 -5.48 3.82
CA LEU A 76 11.00 -6.16 2.73
C LEU A 76 10.88 -5.28 1.48
N ARG A 77 11.97 -4.63 1.08
CA ARG A 77 12.07 -3.79 -0.11
C ARG A 77 12.92 -4.47 -1.17
N ASN A 78 12.30 -4.89 -2.27
CA ASN A 78 13.02 -5.13 -3.52
C ASN A 78 12.80 -3.91 -4.41
N THR A 79 13.83 -3.08 -4.59
CA THR A 79 13.76 -1.84 -5.39
C THR A 79 14.66 -1.96 -6.62
N ILE A 80 14.09 -1.76 -7.81
CA ILE A 80 14.83 -1.60 -9.06
C ILE A 80 14.80 -0.11 -9.39
N GLN A 81 15.97 0.54 -9.39
CA GLN A 81 16.15 1.93 -9.82
C GLN A 81 16.80 1.94 -11.19
N VAL A 82 16.14 2.57 -12.16
CA VAL A 82 16.72 2.84 -13.47
C VAL A 82 16.98 4.35 -13.53
N SER A 83 18.23 4.74 -13.28
CA SER A 83 18.69 6.10 -13.48
C SER A 83 19.25 6.21 -14.89
N ASN A 84 18.74 7.14 -15.69
CA ASN A 84 19.33 7.47 -16.98
C ASN A 84 20.43 8.52 -16.74
N GLU A 85 21.63 8.32 -17.29
CA GLU A 85 22.82 9.16 -17.06
C GLU A 85 22.61 10.65 -17.42
N ASN A 86 21.50 10.98 -18.09
CA ASN A 86 21.00 12.35 -18.27
C ASN A 86 20.14 12.83 -17.08
N HIS A 87 20.80 13.08 -15.94
CA HIS A 87 20.63 14.11 -14.91
C HIS A 87 19.25 14.66 -14.44
N PHE A 88 18.08 14.29 -14.95
CA PHE A 88 16.86 15.07 -14.67
C PHE A 88 15.60 14.27 -14.30
N LYS A 89 15.58 12.94 -14.46
CA LYS A 89 14.40 12.13 -14.17
C LYS A 89 14.77 10.76 -13.64
N THR A 90 14.29 10.43 -12.45
CA THR A 90 14.48 9.09 -11.86
C THR A 90 13.17 8.32 -11.91
N PHE A 91 13.23 7.13 -12.47
CA PHE A 91 12.13 6.17 -12.40
C PHE A 91 12.54 5.03 -11.47
N SER A 92 11.66 4.68 -10.54
CA SER A 92 11.89 3.58 -9.63
C SER A 92 10.66 2.70 -9.49
N PHE A 93 10.91 1.40 -9.45
CA PHE A 93 9.92 0.39 -9.18
C PHE A 93 10.32 -0.35 -7.90
N SER A 94 9.37 -0.58 -7.00
CA SER A 94 9.63 -1.37 -5.80
C SER A 94 8.42 -2.22 -5.41
N GLN A 95 8.72 -3.35 -4.78
CA GLN A 95 7.74 -4.17 -4.08
C GLN A 95 7.93 -3.96 -2.59
N ASN A 96 6.86 -3.62 -1.90
CA ASN A 96 6.89 -3.27 -0.49
C ASN A 96 5.80 -4.03 0.27
N LYS A 97 6.05 -4.21 1.56
CA LYS A 97 5.14 -4.79 2.54
C LYS A 97 5.11 -3.91 3.78
N PHE A 98 3.92 -3.69 4.31
CA PHE A 98 3.67 -3.03 5.58
C PHE A 98 2.84 -3.95 6.47
N GLU A 99 3.23 -4.09 7.74
CA GLU A 99 2.47 -4.86 8.72
C GLU A 99 2.30 -4.04 10.01
N SER A 100 1.09 -4.09 10.56
CA SER A 100 0.77 -3.49 11.85
C SER A 100 -0.18 -4.42 12.60
N ASN A 101 0.25 -4.87 13.77
CA ASN A 101 -0.60 -5.60 14.70
C ASN A 101 -1.04 -4.64 15.82
N LEU A 102 -2.34 -4.37 15.88
CA LEU A 102 -2.98 -3.53 16.88
C LEU A 102 -3.52 -4.44 17.96
N GLN A 103 -2.74 -4.61 19.04
CA GLN A 103 -3.10 -5.53 20.14
C GLN A 103 -4.54 -5.33 20.61
N GLY A 104 -5.34 -6.39 20.48
CA GLY A 104 -6.76 -6.39 20.88
C GLY A 104 -7.69 -5.54 20.02
N LEU A 105 -7.24 -5.00 18.88
CA LEU A 105 -8.05 -4.19 17.96
C LEU A 105 -8.10 -4.80 16.55
N GLY A 106 -7.04 -5.47 16.11
CA GLY A 106 -6.94 -6.10 14.79
C GLY A 106 -5.53 -6.01 14.21
N SER A 107 -5.40 -6.22 12.91
CA SER A 107 -4.14 -6.13 12.19
C SER A 107 -4.34 -5.69 10.74
N ILE A 108 -3.24 -5.21 10.16
CA ILE A 108 -3.16 -4.73 8.79
C ILE A 108 -1.90 -5.32 8.19
N GLU A 109 -2.04 -5.99 7.07
CA GLU A 109 -0.94 -6.37 6.20
C GLU A 109 -1.20 -5.78 4.82
N HIS A 110 -0.24 -5.04 4.27
CA HIS A 110 -0.41 -4.35 3.00
C HIS A 110 0.77 -4.62 2.10
N PHE A 111 0.51 -5.35 1.01
CA PHE A 111 1.47 -5.69 -0.02
C PHE A 111 1.20 -4.83 -1.24
N TYR A 112 2.19 -4.11 -1.74
CA TYR A 112 1.99 -3.25 -2.91
C TYR A 112 3.22 -3.15 -3.80
N ASN A 113 2.95 -3.05 -5.09
CA ASN A 113 3.91 -2.58 -6.08
C ASN A 113 3.84 -1.06 -6.12
N GLN A 114 4.99 -0.41 -6.17
CA GLN A 114 5.13 1.03 -6.19
C GLN A 114 5.93 1.45 -7.40
N VAL A 115 5.39 2.40 -8.15
CA VAL A 115 6.08 3.12 -9.21
C VAL A 115 6.22 4.56 -8.76
N ARG A 116 7.46 5.05 -8.73
CA ARG A 116 7.75 6.44 -8.43
C ARG A 116 8.53 7.07 -9.56
N TRP A 117 8.03 8.22 -10.00
CA TRP A 117 8.70 9.08 -10.96
C TRP A 117 9.05 10.40 -10.28
N ASP A 118 10.34 10.71 -10.28
CA ASP A 118 10.90 11.95 -9.76
C ASP A 118 11.38 12.80 -10.92
N ALA A 119 10.82 13.99 -11.06
CA ALA A 119 11.22 14.99 -12.03
C ALA A 119 12.02 16.10 -11.31
N ASP A 120 13.34 15.92 -11.33
CA ASP A 120 14.32 16.91 -10.87
C ASP A 120 14.10 17.38 -9.43
N ASN A 121 13.69 16.47 -8.53
CA ASN A 121 13.37 16.72 -7.13
C ASN A 121 12.30 17.81 -6.88
N LYS A 122 11.66 18.32 -7.95
CA LYS A 122 10.61 19.35 -7.89
C LYS A 122 9.23 18.75 -7.90
N ILE A 123 9.03 17.72 -8.70
CA ILE A 123 7.73 17.03 -8.79
C ILE A 123 7.96 15.53 -8.64
N MET A 124 7.26 14.93 -7.69
CA MET A 124 7.27 13.49 -7.50
C MET A 124 5.87 12.93 -7.70
N PHE A 125 5.76 11.90 -8.53
CA PHE A 125 4.57 11.08 -8.67
C PHE A 125 4.83 9.72 -8.02
N ASP A 126 3.87 9.26 -7.21
CA ASP A 126 3.92 7.97 -6.53
C ASP A 126 2.61 7.23 -6.79
N LEU A 127 2.69 6.07 -7.44
CA LEU A 127 1.56 5.20 -7.72
C LEU A 127 1.80 3.87 -7.03
N ARG A 128 0.81 3.39 -6.27
CA ARG A 128 0.88 2.10 -5.59
C ARG A 128 -0.37 1.29 -5.89
N ALA A 129 -0.17 0.01 -6.16
CA ALA A 129 -1.25 -0.94 -6.39
C ALA A 129 -0.93 -2.25 -5.67
N GLY A 130 -1.91 -2.81 -4.97
CA GLY A 130 -1.63 -3.87 -4.01
C GLY A 130 -2.85 -4.56 -3.41
N LEU A 131 -2.57 -5.42 -2.45
CA LEU A 131 -3.53 -6.15 -1.64
C LEU A 131 -3.37 -5.73 -0.17
N ALA A 132 -4.46 -5.25 0.42
CA ALA A 132 -4.59 -5.00 1.85
C ALA A 132 -5.37 -6.15 2.49
N ILE A 133 -4.83 -6.72 3.56
CA ILE A 133 -5.43 -7.75 4.38
C ILE A 133 -5.65 -7.13 5.75
N GLN A 134 -6.91 -6.95 6.13
CA GLN A 134 -7.27 -6.25 7.38
C GLN A 134 -8.24 -7.11 8.19
N ASN A 135 -8.00 -7.27 9.49
CA ASN A 135 -8.97 -7.86 10.40
C ASN A 135 -9.23 -6.94 11.58
N THR A 136 -10.35 -7.16 12.25
CA THR A 136 -10.79 -6.39 13.41
C THR A 136 -11.25 -7.35 14.51
N ILE A 137 -11.52 -6.81 15.69
CA ILE A 137 -12.19 -7.56 16.77
C ILE A 137 -13.57 -8.12 16.38
N MET A 138 -14.22 -7.54 15.38
CA MET A 138 -15.54 -7.98 14.91
C MET A 138 -15.45 -9.19 13.98
N ASN A 139 -14.25 -9.48 13.44
CA ASN A 139 -14.03 -10.55 12.48
C ASN A 139 -12.58 -11.09 12.62
N PRO A 140 -12.25 -11.74 13.74
CA PRO A 140 -10.89 -12.19 14.04
C PRO A 140 -10.45 -13.36 13.14
N ASP A 141 -11.39 -14.21 12.72
CA ASP A 141 -11.08 -15.48 12.05
C ASP A 141 -10.97 -15.37 10.52
N ILE A 142 -11.63 -14.38 9.91
CA ILE A 142 -11.68 -14.25 8.45
C ILE A 142 -11.28 -12.82 8.05
N PRO A 143 -10.01 -12.54 7.73
CA PRO A 143 -9.59 -11.20 7.37
C PRO A 143 -10.29 -10.69 6.10
N ASN A 144 -10.39 -9.38 5.97
CA ASN A 144 -10.89 -8.68 4.79
C ASN A 144 -9.76 -8.56 3.76
N TYR A 145 -9.93 -9.16 2.59
CA TYR A 145 -8.98 -9.04 1.48
C TYR A 145 -9.45 -7.95 0.52
N GLN A 146 -8.72 -6.85 0.41
CA GLN A 146 -9.12 -5.68 -0.36
C GLN A 146 -8.03 -5.30 -1.35
N ALA A 147 -8.41 -5.07 -2.61
CA ALA A 147 -7.49 -4.46 -3.56
C ALA A 147 -7.32 -2.98 -3.19
N SER A 148 -6.08 -2.51 -3.23
CA SER A 148 -5.71 -1.14 -2.85
C SER A 148 -5.05 -0.41 -4.02
N LEU A 149 -5.41 0.84 -4.21
CA LEU A 149 -4.78 1.78 -5.13
C LEU A 149 -4.45 3.06 -4.39
N PHE A 150 -3.26 3.58 -4.59
CA PHE A 150 -2.82 4.85 -4.06
C PHE A 150 -2.16 5.66 -5.15
N ALA A 151 -2.41 6.96 -5.17
CA ALA A 151 -1.73 7.90 -6.03
C ALA A 151 -1.42 9.18 -5.25
N SER A 152 -0.22 9.72 -5.43
CA SER A 152 0.12 11.06 -4.94
C SER A 152 0.97 11.83 -5.93
N ILE A 153 0.79 13.15 -5.88
CA ILE A 153 1.66 14.15 -6.50
C ILE A 153 2.21 15.05 -5.41
N GLU A 154 3.53 15.25 -5.42
CA GLU A 154 4.23 16.12 -4.47
C GLU A 154 5.02 17.18 -5.25
N TYR A 155 4.96 18.43 -4.78
CA TYR A 155 5.70 19.56 -5.30
C TYR A 155 6.65 20.11 -4.23
N SER A 156 7.94 20.13 -4.53
CA SER A 156 8.97 20.69 -3.66
C SER A 156 9.16 22.17 -3.95
N PHE A 157 8.87 23.02 -2.96
CA PHE A 157 9.19 24.45 -3.05
C PHE A 157 10.69 24.70 -2.91
N ASN A 158 11.35 23.89 -2.09
CA ASN A 158 12.78 23.86 -1.84
C ASN A 158 13.15 22.54 -1.16
N ASP A 159 14.44 22.34 -0.85
CA ASP A 159 14.97 21.13 -0.20
C ASP A 159 14.38 20.84 1.20
N ARG A 160 13.66 21.80 1.79
CA ARG A 160 13.11 21.72 3.14
C ARG A 160 11.59 21.68 3.18
N MET A 161 10.89 22.01 2.11
CA MET A 161 9.44 22.17 2.16
C MET A 161 8.80 21.70 0.86
N SER A 162 7.79 20.85 1.00
CA SER A 162 6.98 20.36 -0.11
C SER A 162 5.50 20.36 0.27
N SER A 163 4.65 20.41 -0.75
CA SER A 163 3.22 20.13 -0.61
C SER A 163 2.86 18.91 -1.42
N TYR A 164 1.84 18.18 -0.99
CA TYR A 164 1.37 17.02 -1.73
C TYR A 164 -0.14 16.91 -1.72
N LEU A 165 -0.67 16.24 -2.74
CA LEU A 165 -2.04 15.78 -2.83
C LEU A 165 -2.01 14.28 -3.09
N TYR A 166 -2.92 13.55 -2.46
CA TYR A 166 -2.99 12.11 -2.60
C TYR A 166 -4.42 11.59 -2.53
N GLY A 167 -4.59 10.38 -3.04
CA GLY A 167 -5.81 9.59 -2.92
C GLY A 167 -5.47 8.13 -2.68
N GLN A 168 -6.26 7.49 -1.83
CA GLN A 168 -6.24 6.06 -1.54
C GLN A 168 -7.63 5.49 -1.76
N TYR A 169 -7.68 4.37 -2.47
CA TYR A 169 -8.89 3.62 -2.73
C TYR A 169 -8.66 2.15 -2.36
N LEU A 170 -9.60 1.59 -1.63
CA LEU A 170 -9.75 0.20 -1.26
C LEU A 170 -11.09 -0.29 -1.80
N THR A 171 -11.07 -1.47 -2.40
CA THR A 171 -12.30 -2.16 -2.80
C THR A 171 -13.06 -2.67 -1.58
N ASN A 172 -14.31 -3.09 -1.80
CA ASN A 172 -14.94 -4.00 -0.85
C ASN A 172 -14.11 -5.28 -0.70
N PRO A 173 -14.21 -5.97 0.45
CA PRO A 173 -13.49 -7.22 0.66
C PRO A 173 -13.94 -8.27 -0.36
N VAL A 174 -12.99 -8.83 -1.12
CA VAL A 174 -13.30 -9.77 -2.22
C VAL A 174 -13.74 -11.15 -1.72
N ASN A 175 -13.48 -11.44 -0.44
CA ASN A 175 -13.84 -12.70 0.23
C ASN A 175 -15.10 -12.57 1.11
N LYS A 176 -15.83 -11.45 0.99
CA LYS A 176 -17.08 -11.20 1.72
C LYS A 176 -18.17 -10.81 0.73
N PRO A 177 -19.46 -10.93 1.11
CA PRO A 177 -20.55 -10.40 0.31
C PRO A 177 -20.39 -8.91 0.02
N ASP A 178 -20.88 -8.44 -1.13
CA ASP A 178 -20.75 -7.02 -1.56
C ASP A 178 -21.38 -6.02 -0.56
N ASN A 179 -22.31 -6.47 0.27
CA ASN A 179 -22.97 -5.68 1.32
C ASN A 179 -22.32 -5.84 2.71
N TYR A 180 -21.17 -6.52 2.81
CA TYR A 180 -20.45 -6.65 4.07
C TYR A 180 -19.95 -5.29 4.54
N PHE A 181 -20.22 -4.99 5.81
CA PHE A 181 -19.81 -3.76 6.46
C PHE A 181 -19.20 -4.09 7.82
N ASP A 182 -17.98 -3.64 8.04
CA ASP A 182 -17.30 -3.74 9.34
C ASP A 182 -17.40 -2.39 10.06
N PRO A 183 -18.24 -2.26 11.10
CA PRO A 183 -18.44 -0.99 11.81
C PRO A 183 -17.19 -0.56 12.59
N PHE A 184 -16.30 -1.50 12.95
CA PHE A 184 -15.09 -1.19 13.71
C PHE A 184 -13.99 -0.64 12.81
N MET A 185 -13.96 -1.11 11.56
CA MET A 185 -13.07 -0.59 10.53
C MET A 185 -13.57 0.75 9.99
N HIS A 186 -14.88 0.94 9.88
CA HIS A 186 -15.45 2.15 9.27
C HIS A 186 -15.07 3.44 10.01
N ASN A 187 -14.52 4.41 9.27
CA ASN A 187 -14.09 5.71 9.82
C ASN A 187 -13.12 5.53 11.02
N ASN A 188 -12.30 4.49 11.01
CA ASN A 188 -11.30 4.26 12.03
C ASN A 188 -9.91 4.42 11.41
N SER A 189 -9.19 5.47 11.83
CA SER A 189 -7.86 5.81 11.29
C SER A 189 -6.77 4.82 11.68
N LEU A 190 -7.08 3.87 12.55
CA LEU A 190 -6.18 2.75 12.81
C LEU A 190 -6.06 1.82 11.59
N PHE A 191 -7.09 1.77 10.75
CA PHE A 191 -7.19 0.92 9.55
C PHE A 191 -7.08 1.72 8.26
N LEU A 192 -6.72 1.06 7.16
CA LEU A 192 -6.70 1.66 5.84
C LEU A 192 -8.12 2.00 5.40
N GLN A 193 -8.30 3.25 4.96
CA GLN A 193 -9.57 3.80 4.49
C GLN A 193 -9.46 4.29 3.05
N ASN A 194 -10.62 4.46 2.41
CA ASN A 194 -10.71 5.33 1.25
C ASN A 194 -10.51 6.76 1.72
N GLU A 195 -9.47 7.43 1.24
CA GLU A 195 -9.15 8.79 1.64
C GLU A 195 -8.64 9.62 0.48
N ILE A 196 -8.99 10.90 0.48
CA ILE A 196 -8.39 11.91 -0.38
C ILE A 196 -7.91 13.02 0.53
N GLY A 197 -6.67 13.47 0.33
CA GLY A 197 -6.10 14.48 1.18
C GLY A 197 -4.99 15.26 0.53
N SER A 198 -4.54 16.26 1.27
CA SER A 198 -3.38 17.05 0.94
C SER A 198 -2.57 17.32 2.20
N GLY A 199 -1.30 17.69 2.02
CA GLY A 199 -0.44 17.98 3.15
C GLY A 199 0.77 18.82 2.78
N LEU A 200 1.51 19.17 3.82
CA LEU A 200 2.75 19.92 3.78
C LEU A 200 3.80 19.15 4.56
N LYS A 201 4.97 18.94 3.94
CA LYS A 201 6.13 18.35 4.61
C LYS A 201 7.16 19.45 4.83
N ALA A 202 7.78 19.44 6.00
CA ALA A 202 8.88 20.31 6.34
C ALA A 202 10.04 19.51 6.95
N ASN A 203 11.23 19.63 6.36
CA ASN A 203 12.45 19.00 6.81
C ASN A 203 13.39 20.08 7.37
N PHE A 204 13.70 19.98 8.67
CA PHE A 204 14.62 20.89 9.32
C PHE A 204 15.69 20.12 10.10
N LYS A 205 16.91 20.05 9.53
CA LYS A 205 18.02 19.25 10.05
C LYS A 205 17.64 17.77 10.16
N LYS A 206 17.41 17.27 11.39
CA LYS A 206 17.01 15.89 11.69
C LYS A 206 15.52 15.75 12.00
N ALA A 207 14.77 16.86 12.04
CA ALA A 207 13.33 16.86 12.28
C ALA A 207 12.59 16.81 10.93
N HIS A 208 11.58 15.95 10.86
CA HIS A 208 10.66 15.84 9.74
C HIS A 208 9.27 16.14 10.31
N LEU A 209 8.54 17.07 9.70
CA LEU A 209 7.18 17.39 10.08
C LEU A 209 6.29 17.14 8.88
N ASP A 210 5.19 16.40 9.08
CA ASP A 210 4.18 16.18 8.06
C ASP A 210 2.82 16.62 8.60
N PHE A 211 2.23 17.63 7.98
CA PHE A 211 0.89 18.10 8.29
C PHE A 211 -0.06 17.71 7.17
N GLN A 212 -1.11 16.98 7.49
CA GLN A 212 -2.04 16.42 6.52
C GLN A 212 -3.48 16.74 6.90
N ILE A 213 -4.27 17.14 5.90
CA ILE A 213 -5.72 17.24 5.98
C ILE A 213 -6.30 16.26 4.97
N TYR A 214 -7.21 15.39 5.41
CA TYR A 214 -7.80 14.38 4.55
C TYR A 214 -9.26 14.13 4.88
N SER A 215 -9.98 13.65 3.89
CA SER A 215 -11.38 13.26 4.00
C SER A 215 -11.51 11.77 3.76
N ILE A 216 -12.25 11.09 4.64
CA ILE A 216 -12.53 9.66 4.54
C ILE A 216 -13.84 9.49 3.76
N TYR A 217 -13.85 8.56 2.83
CA TYR A 217 -15.02 8.20 2.04
C TYR A 217 -15.50 6.81 2.43
N GLY A 218 -16.82 6.63 2.48
CA GLY A 218 -17.40 5.30 2.67
C GLY A 218 -17.10 4.41 1.47
N THR A 219 -17.13 3.09 1.68
CA THR A 219 -17.07 2.10 0.60
C THR A 219 -18.44 1.90 -0.09
N GLU A 220 -19.48 2.62 0.35
CA GLU A 220 -20.83 2.50 -0.20
C GLU A 220 -20.90 2.90 -1.69
N PRO A 221 -21.37 2.01 -2.56
CA PRO A 221 -21.46 2.28 -3.99
C PRO A 221 -22.43 3.44 -4.30
N GLY A 222 -21.89 4.61 -4.66
CA GLY A 222 -22.68 5.76 -5.12
C GLY A 222 -22.79 6.91 -4.11
N ASN A 223 -22.19 6.77 -2.93
CA ASN A 223 -22.04 7.87 -2.00
C ASN A 223 -20.68 8.54 -2.24
N THR A 224 -20.68 9.73 -2.86
CA THR A 224 -19.48 10.52 -3.12
C THR A 224 -19.19 11.53 -2.00
N ASN A 225 -19.99 11.54 -0.94
CA ASN A 225 -19.81 12.49 0.14
C ASN A 225 -18.75 11.99 1.12
N PRO A 226 -17.88 12.88 1.62
CA PRO A 226 -16.96 12.52 2.68
C PRO A 226 -17.75 12.19 3.95
N VAL A 227 -17.39 11.10 4.61
CA VAL A 227 -17.97 10.66 5.88
C VAL A 227 -17.36 11.45 7.05
N GLY A 228 -16.16 12.00 6.86
CA GLY A 228 -15.54 12.93 7.80
C GLY A 228 -14.21 13.46 7.29
N SER A 229 -13.76 14.59 7.85
CA SER A 229 -12.45 15.17 7.59
C SER A 229 -11.60 15.13 8.85
N ARG A 230 -10.30 14.87 8.70
CA ARG A 230 -9.35 14.70 9.79
C ARG A 230 -8.05 15.45 9.50
N ILE A 231 -7.33 15.72 10.58
CA ILE A 231 -5.98 16.28 10.55
C ILE A 231 -5.02 15.24 11.12
N ARG A 232 -3.89 15.02 10.46
CA ARG A 232 -2.80 14.16 10.94
C ARG A 232 -1.52 14.97 10.98
N ILE A 233 -0.77 14.83 12.07
CA ILE A 233 0.53 15.45 12.28
C ILE A 233 1.54 14.34 12.55
N GLY A 234 2.53 14.22 11.67
CA GLY A 234 3.67 13.30 11.79
C GLY A 234 4.95 14.04 12.18
N PHE A 235 5.82 13.36 12.93
CA PHE A 235 7.11 13.84 13.42
C PHE A 235 8.23 12.83 13.11
#